data_AF-A0A9D8W6W9-F1
#
_entry.id   AF-A0A9D8W6W9-F1
#
_cell.length_a   1.000
_cell.length_b   1.000
_cell.length_c   1.000
_cell.angle_alpha   90.00
_cell.angle_beta   90.00
_cell.angle_gamma   90.00
#
_symmetry.space_group_name_H-M   'P 1'
#
loop_
_entity.id
_entity.type
_entity.pdbx_description
1 polymer ?
#
loop_
_entity_poly.entity_id
_entity_poly.type
_entity_poly.pdbx_seq_one_letter_code
_entity_poly.pdbx_strand_id
1 'polypeptide(L)'
;MYMLDRGIDRVPVSRPGIVSRFVTALVRLILPVVALCLAFLAAFCLRDEPAPEFGFLASIDPLLDPSDWLNWGFLLLPLVFFILNLTSRRYGAALALTAALLAWLFIGGAIAWALREGLIADFEQEIAPYALAASFVGAMAVGQLVNILFFDRLRGIPWWKAPLLAAFLGGTAFAVAFNTRPALVWDAQLGGRLLVEAAIQLSWALAQLLPTYLLRRTVRPLPGFGGA
;
A
#
# COMPACT_ATOMS: atom_id res chain seq x y z
N MET A 1 17.13 -55.13 32.48
CA MET A 1 16.62 -54.44 31.28
C MET A 1 16.38 -52.97 31.64
N TYR A 2 17.45 -52.18 31.67
CA TYR A 2 17.43 -50.75 31.98
C TYR A 2 18.61 -50.12 31.22
N MET A 3 18.39 -49.73 29.97
CA MET A 3 19.30 -48.84 29.25
C MET A 3 18.53 -48.17 28.12
N LEU A 4 18.85 -46.89 27.89
CA LEU A 4 18.39 -45.98 26.83
C LEU A 4 17.26 -45.01 27.22
N ASP A 5 17.49 -44.25 28.29
CA ASP A 5 17.05 -42.85 28.34
C ASP A 5 18.32 -41.97 28.28
N ARG A 6 18.97 -41.94 27.10
CA ARG A 6 20.03 -40.97 26.83
C ARG A 6 19.34 -39.66 26.54
N GLY A 7 19.33 -38.79 27.56
CA GLY A 7 18.92 -37.41 27.44
C GLY A 7 19.56 -36.78 26.21
N ILE A 8 18.71 -36.40 25.25
CA ILE A 8 19.10 -35.49 24.19
C ILE A 8 19.35 -34.16 24.90
N ASP A 9 20.63 -33.84 25.11
CA ASP A 9 21.06 -32.52 25.55
C ASP A 9 20.43 -31.49 24.60
N ARG A 10 19.38 -30.82 25.08
CA ARG A 10 18.75 -29.72 24.36
C ARG A 10 19.76 -28.60 24.34
N VAL A 11 20.57 -28.53 23.27
CA VAL A 11 21.45 -27.38 23.02
C VAL A 11 20.58 -26.12 23.17
N PRO A 12 20.88 -25.24 24.14
CA PRO A 12 20.07 -24.05 24.33
C PRO A 12 20.21 -23.20 23.07
N VAL A 13 19.12 -23.07 22.32
CA VAL A 13 19.06 -22.17 21.16
C VAL A 13 19.24 -20.76 21.70
N SER A 14 20.45 -20.22 21.58
CA SER A 14 20.76 -18.87 22.02
C SER A 14 19.81 -17.89 21.33
N ARG A 15 19.14 -17.06 22.11
CA ARG A 15 18.23 -16.04 21.56
C ARG A 15 19.04 -15.16 20.63
N PRO A 16 18.61 -14.94 19.37
CA PRO A 16 19.39 -14.16 18.42
C PRO A 16 19.68 -12.77 18.99
N GLY A 17 20.96 -12.38 18.93
CA GLY A 17 21.41 -11.07 19.37
C GLY A 17 20.67 -9.93 18.67
N ILE A 18 20.72 -8.73 19.25
CA ILE A 18 20.02 -7.55 18.72
C ILE A 18 20.39 -7.29 17.26
N VAL A 19 21.68 -7.39 16.90
CA VAL A 19 22.19 -7.20 15.54
C VAL A 19 21.59 -8.22 14.56
N SER A 20 21.52 -9.50 14.94
CA SER A 20 20.95 -10.56 14.09
C SER A 20 19.47 -10.34 13.82
N ARG A 21 18.70 -9.94 14.85
CA ARG A 21 17.27 -9.60 14.70
C ARG A 21 17.07 -8.39 13.78
N PHE A 22 17.93 -7.37 13.91
CA PHE A 22 17.90 -6.19 13.06
C PHE A 22 18.19 -6.52 11.59
N VAL A 23 19.27 -7.26 11.31
CA VAL A 23 19.62 -7.69 9.95
C VAL A 23 18.51 -8.55 9.35
N THR A 24 17.94 -9.47 10.12
CA THR A 24 16.82 -10.31 9.66
C THR A 24 15.59 -9.46 9.32
N ALA A 25 15.30 -8.43 10.11
CA ALA A 25 14.21 -7.50 9.81
C ALA A 25 14.47 -6.74 8.50
N LEU A 26 15.67 -6.20 8.31
CA LEU A 26 16.04 -5.51 7.06
C LEU A 26 15.88 -6.40 5.83
N VAL A 27 16.39 -7.63 5.88
CA VAL A 27 16.29 -8.58 4.75
C VAL A 27 14.83 -8.89 4.43
N ARG A 28 13.97 -9.06 5.44
CA ARG A 28 12.53 -9.29 5.26
C ARG A 28 11.80 -8.11 4.61
N LEU A 29 12.34 -6.90 4.78
CA LEU A 29 11.76 -5.66 4.26
C LEU A 29 12.19 -5.34 2.82
N ILE A 30 13.23 -5.99 2.27
CA ILE A 30 13.70 -5.73 0.90
C ILE A 30 12.56 -5.90 -0.11
N LEU A 31 11.94 -7.07 -0.15
CA LEU A 31 10.87 -7.37 -1.10
C LEU A 31 9.66 -6.41 -0.98
N PRO A 32 9.06 -6.19 0.21
CA PRO A 32 7.90 -5.30 0.31
C PRO A 32 8.26 -3.83 0.01
N VAL A 33 9.45 -3.35 0.41
CA VAL A 33 9.90 -1.99 0.08
C VAL A 33 10.07 -1.82 -1.42
N VAL A 34 10.77 -2.75 -2.08
CA VAL A 34 10.95 -2.72 -3.55
C VAL A 34 9.60 -2.79 -4.26
N ALA A 35 8.69 -3.68 -3.83
CA ALA A 35 7.36 -3.79 -4.41
C ALA A 35 6.55 -2.49 -4.29
N LEU A 36 6.59 -1.84 -3.11
CA LEU A 36 5.93 -0.54 -2.90
C LEU A 36 6.54 0.54 -3.80
N CYS A 37 7.87 0.65 -3.86
CA CYS A 37 8.55 1.61 -4.74
C CYS A 37 8.19 1.38 -6.21
N LEU A 38 8.15 0.13 -6.67
CA LEU A 38 7.76 -0.20 -8.04
C LEU A 38 6.28 0.12 -8.33
N ALA A 39 5.38 -0.11 -7.37
CA ALA A 39 3.97 0.26 -7.53
C ALA A 39 3.80 1.78 -7.64
N PHE A 40 4.48 2.56 -6.80
CA PHE A 40 4.47 4.02 -6.89
C PHE A 40 5.11 4.53 -8.19
N LEU A 41 6.24 3.95 -8.60
CA LEU A 41 6.90 4.30 -9.86
C LEU A 41 6.01 4.00 -11.06
N ALA A 42 5.38 2.82 -11.09
CA ALA A 42 4.46 2.45 -12.18
C ALA A 42 3.25 3.39 -12.22
N ALA A 43 2.66 3.73 -11.08
CA ALA A 43 1.57 4.70 -11.00
C ALA A 43 2.02 6.09 -11.49
N PHE A 44 3.22 6.51 -11.11
CA PHE A 44 3.80 7.78 -11.55
C PHE A 44 4.06 7.82 -13.07
N CYS A 45 4.56 6.74 -13.66
CA CYS A 45 4.80 6.64 -15.10
C CYS A 45 3.50 6.64 -15.93
N LEU A 46 2.37 6.23 -15.34
CA LEU A 46 1.06 6.20 -16.00
C LEU A 46 0.18 7.41 -15.66
N ARG A 47 0.73 8.43 -14.99
CA ARG A 47 -0.07 9.58 -14.50
C ARG A 47 -0.63 10.45 -15.63
N ASP A 48 0.06 10.50 -16.76
CA ASP A 48 -0.30 11.34 -17.92
C ASP A 48 -1.17 10.59 -18.94
N GLU A 49 -1.47 9.31 -18.69
CA GLU A 49 -2.31 8.47 -19.54
C GLU A 49 -3.77 8.54 -19.04
N PRO A 50 -4.66 9.32 -19.69
CA PRO A 50 -6.05 9.44 -19.28
C PRO A 50 -6.78 8.10 -19.43
N ALA A 51 -7.85 7.90 -18.65
CA ALA A 51 -8.70 6.72 -18.72
C ALA A 51 -10.09 7.03 -19.32
N PRO A 52 -10.17 7.32 -20.65
CA PRO A 52 -11.41 7.74 -21.30
C PRO A 52 -12.52 6.67 -21.25
N GLU A 53 -12.15 5.42 -20.97
CA GLU A 53 -13.07 4.29 -20.84
C GLU A 53 -14.08 4.51 -19.72
N PHE A 54 -13.80 5.38 -18.75
CA PHE A 54 -14.70 5.71 -17.65
C PHE A 54 -15.61 6.92 -17.94
N GLY A 55 -15.48 7.55 -19.11
CA GLY A 55 -16.32 8.68 -19.53
C GLY A 55 -17.81 8.35 -19.61
N PHE A 56 -18.18 7.06 -19.69
CA PHE A 56 -19.59 6.64 -19.63
C PHE A 56 -20.28 7.05 -18.33
N LEU A 57 -19.55 7.30 -17.24
CA LEU A 57 -20.13 7.72 -15.96
C LEU A 57 -20.84 9.08 -16.07
N ALA A 58 -20.37 9.96 -16.95
CA ALA A 58 -21.01 11.25 -17.24
C ALA A 58 -22.42 11.08 -17.83
N SER A 59 -22.69 9.95 -18.49
CA SER A 59 -24.03 9.63 -19.01
C SER A 59 -25.02 9.18 -17.91
N ILE A 60 -24.51 8.73 -16.76
CA ILE A 60 -25.32 8.35 -15.59
C ILE A 60 -25.66 9.61 -14.77
N ASP A 61 -24.63 10.40 -14.45
CA ASP A 61 -24.76 11.68 -13.76
C ASP A 61 -23.52 12.53 -14.10
N PRO A 62 -23.68 13.77 -14.60
CA PRO A 62 -22.55 14.66 -14.90
C PRO A 62 -21.59 14.89 -13.74
N LEU A 63 -22.05 14.77 -12.48
CA LEU A 63 -21.19 14.89 -11.30
C LEU A 63 -20.20 13.72 -11.14
N LEU A 64 -20.43 12.61 -11.84
CA LEU A 64 -19.57 11.41 -11.83
C LEU A 64 -18.52 11.41 -12.95
N ASP A 65 -18.44 12.47 -13.76
CA ASP A 65 -17.49 12.54 -14.87
C ASP A 65 -16.03 12.48 -14.35
N PRO A 66 -15.28 11.43 -14.71
CA PRO A 66 -13.90 11.28 -14.27
C PRO A 66 -12.88 11.86 -15.26
N SER A 67 -13.33 12.39 -16.41
CA SER A 67 -12.48 12.68 -17.56
C SER A 67 -11.35 13.68 -17.27
N ASP A 68 -11.57 14.61 -16.35
CA ASP A 68 -10.62 15.69 -16.03
C ASP A 68 -9.55 15.29 -14.99
N TRP A 69 -9.70 14.14 -14.31
CA TRP A 69 -8.82 13.78 -13.20
C TRP A 69 -8.38 12.32 -13.17
N LEU A 70 -9.14 11.40 -13.78
CA LEU A 70 -8.83 9.98 -13.75
C LEU A 70 -7.83 9.59 -14.84
N ASN A 71 -6.73 9.00 -14.39
CA ASN A 71 -5.66 8.47 -15.23
C ASN A 71 -5.29 7.05 -14.81
N TRP A 72 -4.57 6.34 -15.67
CA TRP A 72 -4.12 4.98 -15.43
C TRP A 72 -3.20 4.86 -14.20
N GLY A 73 -2.43 5.91 -13.90
CA GLY A 73 -1.65 5.99 -12.67
C GLY A 73 -2.51 5.91 -11.42
N PHE A 74 -3.58 6.71 -11.37
CA PHE A 74 -4.55 6.72 -10.27
C PHE A 74 -5.27 5.38 -10.13
N LEU A 75 -5.64 4.76 -11.26
CA LEU A 75 -6.22 3.42 -11.29
C LEU A 75 -5.26 2.35 -10.78
N LEU A 76 -3.94 2.56 -10.84
CA LEU A 76 -2.94 1.59 -10.37
C LEU A 76 -2.60 1.76 -8.88
N LEU A 77 -2.83 2.94 -8.28
CA LEU A 77 -2.53 3.22 -6.87
C LEU A 77 -3.05 2.18 -5.87
N PRO A 78 -4.25 1.57 -6.03
CA PRO A 78 -4.74 0.58 -5.08
C PRO A 78 -3.86 -0.68 -4.96
N LEU A 79 -2.97 -0.93 -5.93
CA LEU A 79 -1.95 -1.97 -5.85
C LEU A 79 -1.07 -1.84 -4.59
N VAL A 80 -0.84 -0.62 -4.12
CA VAL A 80 -0.13 -0.34 -2.85
C VAL A 80 -0.79 -1.05 -1.68
N PHE A 81 -2.13 -1.02 -1.60
CA PHE A 81 -2.89 -1.67 -0.51
C PHE A 81 -2.82 -3.19 -0.60
N PHE A 82 -2.82 -3.75 -1.81
CA PHE A 82 -2.60 -5.19 -2.01
C PHE A 82 -1.21 -5.63 -1.51
N ILE A 83 -0.15 -4.88 -1.84
CA ILE A 83 1.21 -5.16 -1.36
C ILE A 83 1.26 -5.06 0.18
N LEU A 84 0.61 -4.06 0.76
CA LEU A 84 0.53 -3.91 2.22
C LEU A 84 -0.26 -5.03 2.88
N ASN A 85 -1.31 -5.55 2.25
CA ASN A 85 -2.07 -6.71 2.75
C ASN A 85 -1.19 -7.97 2.80
N LEU A 86 -0.44 -8.26 1.72
CA LEU A 86 0.51 -9.37 1.70
C LEU A 86 1.62 -9.21 2.76
N THR A 87 2.13 -7.98 2.89
CA THR A 87 3.18 -7.63 3.86
C THR A 87 2.67 -7.80 5.30
N SER A 88 1.47 -7.29 5.57
CA SER A 88 0.81 -7.39 6.89
C SER A 88 0.47 -8.84 7.24
N ARG A 89 0.03 -9.65 6.26
CA ARG A 89 -0.19 -11.09 6.42
C ARG A 89 1.10 -11.81 6.81
N ARG A 90 2.21 -11.50 6.15
CA ARG A 90 3.49 -12.20 6.34
C ARG A 90 4.22 -11.77 7.62
N TYR A 91 4.28 -10.47 7.86
CA TYR A 91 5.20 -9.85 8.81
C TYR A 91 4.51 -9.09 9.95
N GLY A 92 3.19 -8.89 9.90
CA GLY A 92 2.41 -8.12 10.86
C GLY A 92 2.53 -6.60 10.68
N ALA A 93 1.70 -5.84 11.42
CA ALA A 93 1.59 -4.39 11.29
C ALA A 93 2.93 -3.64 11.45
N ALA A 94 3.75 -4.00 12.43
CA ALA A 94 4.99 -3.26 12.72
C ALA A 94 5.96 -3.25 11.53
N LEU A 95 6.18 -4.41 10.91
CA LEU A 95 7.05 -4.51 9.74
C LEU A 95 6.38 -3.97 8.48
N ALA A 96 5.04 -4.06 8.34
CA ALA A 96 4.33 -3.43 7.24
C ALA A 96 4.42 -1.89 7.29
N LEU A 97 4.29 -1.29 8.47
CA LEU A 97 4.50 0.15 8.68
C LEU A 97 5.95 0.55 8.38
N THR A 98 6.91 -0.27 8.82
CA THR A 98 8.33 -0.02 8.53
C THR A 98 8.61 -0.10 7.02
N ALA A 99 8.01 -1.05 6.31
CA ALA A 99 8.13 -1.15 4.85
C ALA A 99 7.57 0.10 4.15
N ALA A 100 6.40 0.58 4.56
CA ALA A 100 5.82 1.80 4.01
C ALA A 100 6.71 3.03 4.24
N LEU A 101 7.22 3.21 5.47
CA LEU A 101 8.14 4.31 5.80
C LEU A 101 9.45 4.25 5.01
N LEU A 102 10.05 3.07 4.89
CA LEU A 102 11.26 2.88 4.10
C LEU A 102 11.02 3.15 2.62
N ALA A 103 9.88 2.72 2.06
CA ALA A 103 9.52 3.02 0.67
C ALA A 103 9.46 4.54 0.42
N TRP A 104 8.83 5.30 1.31
CA TRP A 104 8.83 6.77 1.21
C TRP A 104 10.22 7.38 1.32
N LEU A 105 11.08 6.87 2.22
CA LEU A 105 12.46 7.32 2.34
C LEU A 105 13.27 7.05 1.07
N PHE A 106 13.08 5.88 0.45
CA PHE A 106 13.75 5.54 -0.82
C PHE A 106 13.23 6.41 -1.97
N ILE A 107 11.92 6.62 -2.09
CA ILE A 107 11.33 7.47 -3.13
C ILE A 107 11.83 8.91 -2.98
N GLY A 108 11.72 9.49 -1.78
CA GLY A 108 12.20 10.84 -1.51
C GLY A 108 13.71 10.99 -1.70
N GLY A 109 14.48 10.00 -1.27
CA GLY A 109 15.93 9.97 -1.47
C GLY A 109 16.34 9.86 -2.95
N ALA A 110 15.61 9.06 -3.74
CA ALA A 110 15.84 8.93 -5.17
C ALA A 110 15.53 10.23 -5.92
N ILE A 111 14.43 10.91 -5.56
CA ILE A 111 14.07 12.23 -6.11
C ILE A 111 15.13 13.28 -5.74
N ALA A 112 15.52 13.36 -4.47
CA ALA A 112 16.54 14.31 -4.01
C ALA A 112 17.89 14.07 -4.69
N TRP A 113 18.26 12.80 -4.90
CA TRP A 113 19.45 12.44 -5.65
C TRP A 113 19.34 12.84 -7.13
N ALA A 114 18.20 12.56 -7.78
CA ALA A 114 17.98 12.92 -9.18
C ALA A 114 18.01 14.44 -9.43
N LEU A 115 17.46 15.24 -8.50
CA LEU A 115 17.58 16.70 -8.52
C LEU A 115 19.03 17.17 -8.39
N ARG A 116 19.79 16.55 -7.48
CA ARG A 116 21.20 16.89 -7.26
C ARG A 116 22.08 16.58 -8.48
N GLU A 117 21.84 15.43 -9.12
CA GLU A 117 22.59 15.01 -10.31
C GLU A 117 22.12 15.70 -11.60
N GLY A 118 21.08 16.55 -11.52
CA GLY A 118 20.52 17.26 -12.68
C GLY A 118 19.75 16.34 -13.65
N LEU A 119 19.32 15.16 -13.20
CA LEU A 119 18.42 14.28 -13.95
C LEU A 119 16.98 14.81 -13.97
N ILE A 120 16.62 15.60 -12.96
CA ILE A 120 15.37 16.37 -12.88
C ILE A 120 15.79 17.82 -12.73
N ALA A 121 15.41 18.67 -13.67
CA ALA A 121 15.80 20.08 -13.68
C ALA A 121 14.91 20.91 -12.76
N ASP A 122 13.61 20.61 -12.74
CA ASP A 122 12.62 21.32 -11.91
C ASP A 122 11.58 20.33 -11.36
N PHE A 123 11.50 20.25 -10.03
CA PHE A 123 10.56 19.37 -9.34
C PHE A 123 9.10 19.73 -9.65
N GLU A 124 8.74 21.01 -9.71
CA GLU A 124 7.34 21.43 -9.90
C GLU A 124 6.85 21.15 -11.31
N GLN A 125 7.73 21.26 -12.31
CA GLN A 125 7.42 21.02 -13.70
C GLN A 125 7.42 19.53 -14.05
N GLU A 126 8.41 18.77 -13.56
CA GLU A 126 8.61 17.38 -13.98
C GLU A 126 7.94 16.36 -13.04
N ILE A 127 7.74 16.68 -11.76
CA ILE A 127 7.10 15.78 -10.80
C ILE A 127 5.68 16.24 -10.49
N ALA A 128 5.55 17.34 -9.75
CA ALA A 128 4.28 17.92 -9.35
C ALA A 128 4.51 19.21 -8.54
N PRO A 129 3.54 20.15 -8.52
CA PRO A 129 3.55 21.27 -7.58
C PRO A 129 3.73 20.78 -6.13
N TYR A 130 4.54 21.49 -5.33
CA TYR A 130 4.89 21.03 -3.98
C TYR A 130 3.67 20.74 -3.09
N ALA A 131 2.65 21.60 -3.16
CA ALA A 131 1.42 21.44 -2.40
C ALA A 131 0.65 20.17 -2.80
N LEU A 132 0.64 19.84 -4.10
CA LEU A 132 -0.01 18.62 -4.61
C LEU A 132 0.77 17.37 -4.17
N ALA A 133 2.10 17.39 -4.33
CA ALA A 133 2.97 16.31 -3.89
C ALA A 133 2.85 16.05 -2.38
N ALA A 134 2.89 17.10 -1.56
CA ALA A 134 2.72 16.99 -0.11
C ALA A 134 1.33 16.45 0.27
N SER A 135 0.27 16.92 -0.40
CA SER A 135 -1.09 16.42 -0.20
C SER A 135 -1.21 14.93 -0.55
N PHE A 136 -0.61 14.51 -1.68
CA PHE A 136 -0.57 13.11 -2.10
C PHE A 136 0.17 12.22 -1.10
N VAL A 137 1.39 12.60 -0.70
CA VAL A 137 2.19 11.83 0.26
C VAL A 137 1.45 11.71 1.60
N GLY A 138 0.88 12.81 2.09
CA GLY A 138 0.10 12.82 3.34
C GLY A 138 -1.13 11.92 3.26
N ALA A 139 -1.94 12.07 2.19
CA ALA A 139 -3.13 11.25 1.99
C ALA A 139 -2.79 9.76 1.83
N MET A 140 -1.76 9.43 1.05
CA MET A 140 -1.32 8.04 0.86
C MET A 140 -0.81 7.47 2.17
N ALA A 141 -0.02 8.21 2.95
CA ALA A 141 0.43 7.75 4.26
C ALA A 141 -0.74 7.43 5.21
N VAL A 142 -1.80 8.27 5.21
CA VAL A 142 -3.05 8.00 5.95
C VAL A 142 -3.71 6.71 5.45
N GLY A 143 -3.87 6.55 4.14
CA GLY A 143 -4.46 5.35 3.55
C GLY A 143 -3.67 4.08 3.89
N GLN A 144 -2.35 4.13 3.80
CA GLN A 144 -1.45 3.02 4.16
C GLN A 144 -1.58 2.66 5.64
N LEU A 145 -1.63 3.66 6.54
CA LEU A 145 -1.83 3.45 7.97
C LEU A 145 -3.17 2.76 8.25
N VAL A 146 -4.27 3.27 7.68
CA VAL A 146 -5.60 2.68 7.81
C VAL A 146 -5.60 1.24 7.30
N ASN A 147 -5.07 1.00 6.10
CA ASN A 147 -4.98 -0.35 5.54
C ASN A 147 -4.27 -1.32 6.49
N ILE A 148 -3.07 -0.97 6.95
CA ILE A 148 -2.25 -1.86 7.79
C ILE A 148 -2.93 -2.15 9.12
N LEU A 149 -3.47 -1.12 9.79
CA LEU A 149 -4.11 -1.28 11.09
C LEU A 149 -5.41 -2.08 11.01
N PHE A 150 -6.23 -1.85 9.98
CA PHE A 150 -7.44 -2.62 9.77
C PHE A 150 -7.12 -4.07 9.36
N PHE A 151 -6.12 -4.30 8.52
CA PHE A 151 -5.69 -5.66 8.20
C PHE A 151 -5.29 -6.44 9.46
N ASP A 152 -4.46 -5.83 10.31
CA ASP A 152 -3.95 -6.44 11.53
C ASP A 152 -5.07 -6.76 12.54
N ARG A 153 -6.11 -5.92 12.59
CA ARG A 153 -7.31 -6.17 13.42
C ARG A 153 -8.27 -7.20 12.84
N LEU A 154 -8.39 -7.27 11.51
CA LEU A 154 -9.39 -8.10 10.84
C LEU A 154 -8.86 -9.47 10.39
N ARG A 155 -7.55 -9.71 10.47
CA ARG A 155 -6.93 -11.02 10.15
C ARG A 155 -7.52 -12.14 10.99
N GLY A 156 -7.67 -13.31 10.38
CA GLY A 156 -8.33 -14.45 11.00
C GLY A 156 -9.29 -15.13 10.03
N ILE A 157 -10.31 -15.79 10.59
CA ILE A 157 -11.37 -16.45 9.84
C ILE A 157 -12.59 -15.50 9.78
N PRO A 158 -13.23 -15.32 8.60
CA PRO A 158 -12.84 -15.87 7.31
C PRO A 158 -11.68 -15.11 6.66
N TRP A 159 -10.87 -15.81 5.86
CA TRP A 159 -9.60 -15.29 5.33
C TRP A 159 -9.74 -14.06 4.42
N TRP A 160 -10.89 -13.91 3.75
CA TRP A 160 -11.14 -12.84 2.77
C TRP A 160 -11.47 -11.50 3.42
N LYS A 161 -11.91 -11.52 4.69
CA LYS A 161 -12.37 -10.32 5.42
C LYS A 161 -11.26 -9.28 5.54
N ALA A 162 -10.08 -9.70 5.98
CA ALA A 162 -8.94 -8.82 6.17
C ALA A 162 -8.46 -8.15 4.88
N PRO A 163 -8.10 -8.89 3.81
CA PRO A 163 -7.63 -8.25 2.57
C PRO A 163 -8.69 -7.32 1.96
N LEU A 164 -9.97 -7.75 1.90
CA LEU A 164 -11.05 -6.94 1.33
C LEU A 164 -11.23 -5.62 2.08
N LEU A 165 -11.52 -5.68 3.37
CA LEU A 165 -11.90 -4.50 4.14
C LEU A 165 -10.71 -3.58 4.39
N ALA A 166 -9.50 -4.11 4.57
CA ALA A 166 -8.30 -3.29 4.74
C ALA A 166 -8.02 -2.44 3.49
N ALA A 167 -8.04 -3.06 2.29
CA ALA A 167 -7.78 -2.34 1.05
C ALA A 167 -8.86 -1.31 0.76
N PHE A 168 -10.13 -1.68 0.93
CA PHE A 168 -11.24 -0.76 0.70
C PHE A 168 -11.19 0.44 1.64
N LEU A 169 -10.99 0.22 2.95
CA LEU A 169 -10.94 1.30 3.93
C LEU A 169 -9.68 2.14 3.80
N GLY A 170 -8.53 1.53 3.48
CA GLY A 170 -7.29 2.25 3.21
C GLY A 170 -7.39 3.15 1.98
N GLY A 171 -7.93 2.62 0.88
CA GLY A 171 -8.18 3.37 -0.34
C GLY A 171 -9.21 4.48 -0.15
N THR A 172 -10.28 4.22 0.58
CA THR A 172 -11.28 5.25 0.90
C THR A 172 -10.68 6.35 1.78
N ALA A 173 -9.84 6.00 2.77
CA ALA A 173 -9.17 6.98 3.61
C ALA A 173 -8.19 7.85 2.80
N PHE A 174 -7.47 7.26 1.85
CA PHE A 174 -6.66 8.01 0.88
C PHE A 174 -7.52 8.97 0.05
N ALA A 175 -8.59 8.47 -0.57
CA ALA A 175 -9.50 9.24 -1.41
C ALA A 175 -10.06 10.48 -0.67
N VAL A 176 -10.57 10.27 0.54
CA VAL A 176 -11.09 11.34 1.40
C VAL A 176 -9.98 12.33 1.76
N ALA A 177 -8.83 11.86 2.26
CA ALA A 177 -7.74 12.74 2.65
C ALA A 177 -7.19 13.57 1.47
N PHE A 178 -7.09 12.97 0.28
CA PHE A 178 -6.59 13.63 -0.91
C PHE A 178 -7.57 14.68 -1.46
N ASN A 179 -8.86 14.34 -1.55
CA ASN A 179 -9.89 15.24 -2.08
C ASN A 179 -10.26 16.37 -1.11
N THR A 180 -10.06 16.19 0.20
CA THR A 180 -10.27 17.24 1.21
C THR A 180 -9.09 18.21 1.35
N ARG A 181 -8.10 18.14 0.46
CA ARG A 181 -7.01 19.12 0.42
C ARG A 181 -7.57 20.54 0.22
N PRO A 182 -6.93 21.59 0.80
CA PRO A 182 -7.49 22.95 0.82
C PRO A 182 -7.92 23.51 -0.56
N ALA A 183 -7.27 23.07 -1.63
CA ALA A 183 -7.58 23.51 -2.99
C ALA A 183 -8.85 22.89 -3.60
N LEU A 184 -9.37 21.76 -3.08
CA LEU A 184 -10.50 21.01 -3.66
C LEU A 184 -11.69 20.83 -2.70
N VAL A 185 -11.54 21.17 -1.42
CA VAL A 185 -12.49 20.78 -0.36
C VAL A 185 -13.89 21.44 -0.47
N TRP A 186 -14.07 22.48 -1.27
CA TRP A 186 -15.35 23.21 -1.44
C TRP A 186 -15.95 23.13 -2.85
N ASP A 187 -15.52 22.18 -3.67
CA ASP A 187 -16.04 22.03 -5.03
C ASP A 187 -17.32 21.17 -5.07
N ALA A 188 -18.25 21.53 -5.96
CA ALA A 188 -19.50 20.83 -6.22
C ALA A 188 -19.30 19.36 -6.65
N GLN A 189 -18.16 19.05 -7.29
CA GLN A 189 -17.85 17.70 -7.75
C GLN A 189 -17.32 16.76 -6.65
N LEU A 190 -17.07 17.25 -5.43
CA LEU A 190 -16.47 16.46 -4.35
C LEU A 190 -17.22 15.14 -4.08
N GLY A 191 -18.55 15.19 -3.99
CA GLY A 191 -19.37 14.02 -3.72
C GLY A 191 -19.27 12.95 -4.83
N GLY A 192 -19.32 13.39 -6.08
CA GLY A 192 -19.20 12.50 -7.23
C GLY A 192 -17.80 11.89 -7.35
N ARG A 193 -16.73 12.69 -7.20
CA ARG A 193 -15.35 12.20 -7.18
C ARG A 193 -15.15 11.13 -6.11
N LEU A 194 -15.57 11.38 -4.88
CA LEU A 194 -15.44 10.41 -3.79
C LEU A 194 -16.23 9.12 -4.05
N LEU A 195 -17.38 9.20 -4.73
CA LEU A 195 -18.17 8.02 -5.09
C LEU A 195 -17.47 7.19 -6.17
N VAL A 196 -16.93 7.83 -7.21
CA VAL A 196 -16.14 7.15 -8.26
C VAL A 196 -14.89 6.52 -7.66
N GLU A 197 -14.15 7.25 -6.82
CA GLU A 197 -12.98 6.72 -6.13
C GLU A 197 -13.33 5.55 -5.22
N ALA A 198 -14.40 5.64 -4.42
CA ALA A 198 -14.87 4.52 -3.59
C ALA A 198 -15.21 3.28 -4.44
N ALA A 199 -15.84 3.46 -5.60
CA ALA A 199 -16.14 2.36 -6.53
C ALA A 199 -14.86 1.72 -7.10
N ILE A 200 -13.85 2.53 -7.45
CA ILE A 200 -12.53 2.05 -7.88
C ILE A 200 -11.87 1.24 -6.76
N GLN A 201 -11.87 1.78 -5.54
CA GLN A 201 -11.25 1.10 -4.39
C GLN A 201 -11.95 -0.21 -4.04
N LEU A 202 -13.29 -0.25 -4.11
CA LEU A 202 -14.05 -1.47 -3.90
C LEU A 202 -13.76 -2.51 -4.99
N SER A 203 -13.72 -2.09 -6.25
CA SER A 203 -13.40 -2.94 -7.40
C SER A 203 -12.02 -3.58 -7.25
N TRP A 204 -11.02 -2.79 -6.88
CA TRP A 204 -9.68 -3.28 -6.58
C TRP A 204 -9.65 -4.22 -5.38
N ALA A 205 -10.33 -3.86 -4.29
CA ALA A 205 -10.39 -4.66 -3.08
C ALA A 205 -11.01 -6.04 -3.32
N LEU A 206 -12.00 -6.13 -4.22
CA LEU A 206 -12.58 -7.38 -4.70
C LEU A 206 -11.64 -8.13 -5.64
N ALA A 207 -11.07 -7.45 -6.64
CA ALA A 207 -10.18 -8.04 -7.63
C ALA A 207 -8.95 -8.69 -7.00
N GLN A 208 -8.34 -8.06 -5.98
CA GLN A 208 -7.17 -8.61 -5.28
C GLN A 208 -7.47 -9.90 -4.49
N LEU A 209 -8.74 -10.27 -4.24
CA LEU A 209 -9.05 -11.48 -3.48
C LEU A 209 -8.56 -12.73 -4.20
N LEU A 210 -8.61 -12.75 -5.54
CA LEU A 210 -8.11 -13.85 -6.35
C LEU A 210 -6.59 -14.05 -6.21
N PRO A 211 -5.72 -13.06 -6.52
CA PRO A 211 -4.28 -13.22 -6.33
C PRO A 211 -3.92 -13.41 -4.85
N THR A 212 -4.64 -12.77 -3.92
CA THR A 212 -4.46 -13.04 -2.49
C THR A 212 -4.68 -14.51 -2.18
N TYR A 213 -5.79 -15.09 -2.65
CA TYR A 213 -6.13 -16.51 -2.47
C TYR A 213 -5.03 -17.43 -3.02
N LEU A 214 -4.58 -17.19 -4.25
CA LEU A 214 -3.51 -17.95 -4.90
C LEU A 214 -2.20 -17.89 -4.11
N LEU A 215 -1.87 -16.72 -3.56
CA LEU A 215 -0.65 -16.49 -2.78
C LEU A 215 -0.74 -16.96 -1.33
N ARG A 216 -1.92 -17.33 -0.79
CA ARG A 216 -2.08 -17.68 0.65
C ARG A 216 -1.15 -18.80 1.10
N ARG A 217 -0.87 -19.77 0.23
CA ARG A 217 0.00 -20.93 0.54
C ARG A 217 1.49 -20.53 0.59
N THR A 218 1.88 -19.54 -0.20
CA THR A 218 3.25 -19.04 -0.32
C THR A 218 3.53 -17.96 0.74
N VAL A 219 2.61 -17.02 0.91
CA VAL A 219 2.68 -15.92 1.88
C VAL A 219 2.02 -16.35 3.19
N ARG A 220 2.71 -17.23 3.92
CA ARG A 220 2.27 -17.69 5.24
C ARG A 220 2.68 -16.70 6.33
N PRO A 221 1.85 -16.48 7.36
CA PRO A 221 2.29 -15.68 8.51
C PRO A 221 3.55 -16.27 9.15
N LEU A 222 4.45 -15.40 9.61
CA LEU A 222 5.55 -15.82 10.48
C LEU A 222 5.03 -16.26 11.86
N PRO A 223 5.76 -17.15 12.58
CA PRO A 223 5.40 -17.52 13.94
C PRO A 223 5.19 -16.28 14.82
N GLY A 224 4.10 -16.26 15.59
CA GLY A 224 3.70 -15.12 16.42
C GLY A 224 2.74 -14.14 15.76
N PHE A 225 2.57 -14.18 14.43
CA PHE A 225 1.56 -13.40 13.72
C PHE A 225 0.39 -14.31 13.33
N GLY A 226 -0.43 -14.67 14.31
CA GLY A 226 -1.60 -15.52 14.10
C GLY A 226 -2.67 -14.86 13.20
N GLY A 227 -3.27 -15.66 12.32
CA GLY A 227 -4.39 -15.27 11.46
C GLY A 227 -4.46 -16.20 10.25
N ALA A 228 -5.60 -16.84 10.02
CA ALA A 228 -5.80 -17.96 9.09
C ALA A 228 -5.12 -17.87 7.70
#